data_AF-X1ELQ6-F1
#
_entry.id   AF-X1ELQ6-F1
#
_cell.length_a   1.000
_cell.length_b   1.000
_cell.length_c   1.000
_cell.angle_alpha   90.00
_cell.angle_beta   90.00
_cell.angle_gamma   90.00
#
_symmetry.space_group_name_H-M   'P 1'
#
loop_
_entity.id
_entity.type
_entity.pdbx_description
1 polymer ?
#
loop_
_entity_poly.entity_id
_entity_poly.type
_entity_poly.pdbx_seq_one_letter_code
_entity_poly.pdbx_strand_id
1 'polypeptide(L)'
;MENSGKSIPVLTSFMGGSEVKKAVKFLAEKNIPNFDIPEEAIDTLKVMMEHTDWKSRKSFPIEDFNVDSRRVKKIFYQCQNEGRLELGEMEAREILEAYDIR
;
A
#
# COMPACT_ATOMS: atom_id res chain seq x y z
N MET A 1 12.46 -9.03 -5.28
CA MET A 1 11.97 -8.76 -6.64
C MET A 1 12.98 -7.83 -7.28
N GLU A 2 13.77 -8.33 -8.24
CA GLU A 2 14.73 -7.49 -8.97
C GLU A 2 13.97 -6.45 -9.80
N ASN A 3 14.32 -5.17 -9.63
CA ASN A 3 13.80 -4.12 -10.49
C ASN A 3 14.23 -4.40 -11.93
N SER A 4 13.30 -4.32 -12.90
CA SER A 4 13.53 -4.66 -14.31
C SER A 4 14.55 -3.76 -15.04
N GLY A 5 15.22 -2.85 -14.33
CA GLY A 5 16.15 -1.85 -14.87
C GLY A 5 15.49 -0.79 -15.76
N LYS A 6 14.17 -0.88 -16.00
CA LYS A 6 13.41 0.03 -16.87
C LYS A 6 12.81 1.17 -16.05
N SER A 7 12.97 2.39 -16.53
CA SER A 7 12.37 3.60 -15.94
C SER A 7 10.90 3.80 -16.31
N ILE A 8 10.43 3.13 -17.36
CA ILE A 8 9.07 3.25 -17.91
C ILE A 8 8.43 1.85 -17.89
N PRO A 9 7.19 1.70 -17.39
CA PRO A 9 6.48 0.43 -17.44
C PRO A 9 6.17 0.05 -18.88
N VAL A 10 6.42 -1.22 -19.24
CA VAL A 10 6.12 -1.78 -20.56
C VAL A 10 5.31 -3.05 -20.37
N LEU A 11 4.16 -3.11 -21.02
CA LEU A 11 3.25 -4.26 -21.06
C LEU A 11 2.97 -4.59 -22.53
N THR A 12 2.70 -5.85 -22.84
CA THR A 12 2.34 -6.28 -24.20
C THR A 12 1.00 -7.01 -24.21
N SER A 13 0.34 -7.03 -25.37
CA SER A 13 -0.80 -7.92 -25.61
C SER A 13 -0.63 -8.65 -26.94
N PHE A 14 -0.04 -9.85 -26.86
CA PHE A 14 0.14 -10.73 -28.01
C PHE A 14 -0.93 -11.82 -27.98
N MET A 15 -1.82 -11.79 -28.97
CA MET A 15 -2.82 -12.83 -29.22
C MET A 15 -2.32 -13.80 -30.30
N GLY A 16 -2.60 -15.08 -30.15
CA GLY A 16 -2.18 -16.12 -31.11
C GLY A 16 -1.83 -17.47 -30.49
N GLY A 17 -2.09 -17.65 -29.19
CA GLY A 17 -1.93 -18.93 -28.48
C GLY A 17 -0.54 -19.56 -28.66
N SER A 18 -0.48 -20.70 -29.35
CA SER A 18 0.77 -21.43 -29.57
C SER A 18 1.77 -20.68 -30.44
N GLU A 19 1.31 -19.84 -31.38
CA GLU A 19 2.19 -19.11 -32.31
C GLU A 19 3.03 -18.04 -31.60
N VAL A 20 2.44 -17.37 -30.60
CA VAL A 20 3.10 -16.31 -29.83
C VAL A 20 3.81 -16.80 -28.58
N LYS A 21 3.63 -18.07 -28.19
CA LYS A 21 4.14 -18.64 -26.93
C LYS A 21 5.64 -18.43 -26.71
N LYS A 22 6.45 -18.56 -27.78
CA LYS A 22 7.90 -18.32 -27.71
C LYS A 22 8.22 -16.86 -27.37
N ALA A 23 7.50 -15.92 -27.98
CA ALA A 23 7.66 -14.50 -27.72
C ALA A 23 7.19 -14.13 -26.30
N VAL A 24 6.04 -14.65 -25.86
CA VAL A 24 5.54 -14.44 -24.49
C VAL A 24 6.55 -14.94 -23.45
N LYS A 25 7.13 -16.13 -23.66
CA LYS A 25 8.16 -16.66 -22.77
C LYS A 25 9.39 -15.76 -22.71
N PHE A 26 9.87 -15.29 -23.87
CA PHE A 26 11.00 -14.38 -23.96
C PHE A 26 10.73 -13.04 -23.23
N LEU A 27 9.53 -12.48 -23.38
CA LEU A 27 9.12 -11.25 -22.70
C LEU A 27 9.08 -11.44 -21.18
N ALA A 28 8.54 -12.57 -20.71
CA ALA A 28 8.53 -12.91 -19.29
C ALA A 28 9.94 -13.03 -18.69
N GLU A 29 10.88 -13.67 -19.41
CA GLU A 29 12.30 -13.75 -19.02
C GLU A 29 12.97 -12.37 -18.93
N LYS A 30 12.42 -11.34 -19.59
CA LYS A 30 12.88 -9.95 -19.55
C LYS A 30 12.03 -9.06 -18.64
N ASN A 31 11.20 -9.63 -17.78
CA ASN A 31 10.28 -8.92 -16.89
C ASN A 31 9.36 -7.94 -17.65
N ILE A 32 8.81 -8.39 -18.78
CA ILE A 32 7.76 -7.69 -19.53
C ILE A 32 6.52 -8.59 -19.51
N PRO A 33 5.45 -8.22 -18.79
CA PRO A 33 4.23 -9.01 -18.76
C PRO A 33 3.48 -8.91 -20.09
N ASN A 34 2.93 -10.04 -20.54
CA ASN A 34 2.04 -10.14 -21.70
C ASN A 34 0.64 -10.53 -21.25
N PHE A 35 -0.38 -9.89 -21.82
CA PHE A 35 -1.79 -10.15 -21.57
C PHE A 35 -2.45 -10.65 -22.85
N ASP A 36 -3.27 -11.70 -22.75
CA ASP A 36 -4.00 -12.21 -23.92
C ASP A 36 -5.20 -11.31 -24.27
N ILE A 37 -5.65 -10.47 -23.32
CA ILE A 37 -6.76 -9.53 -23.45
C ILE A 37 -6.21 -8.08 -23.30
N PRO A 38 -6.32 -7.23 -24.33
CA PRO A 38 -5.81 -5.86 -24.33
C PRO A 38 -6.43 -5.00 -23.24
N GLU A 39 -7.71 -5.20 -22.95
CA GLU A 39 -8.44 -4.50 -21.89
C GLU A 39 -7.79 -4.72 -20.53
N GLU A 40 -7.39 -5.97 -20.21
CA GLU A 40 -6.68 -6.28 -18.97
C GLU A 40 -5.29 -5.63 -18.91
N ALA A 41 -4.59 -5.54 -20.05
CA ALA A 41 -3.31 -4.85 -20.13
C ALA A 41 -3.46 -3.35 -19.81
N ILE A 42 -4.50 -2.71 -20.36
CA ILE A 42 -4.79 -1.30 -20.16
C ILE A 42 -5.23 -1.05 -18.71
N ASP A 43 -6.10 -1.88 -18.15
CA ASP A 43 -6.54 -1.78 -16.76
C ASP A 43 -5.36 -1.93 -15.80
N THR A 44 -4.46 -2.87 -16.06
CA THR A 44 -3.23 -3.03 -15.28
C THR A 44 -2.36 -1.78 -15.35
N LEU A 45 -2.15 -1.23 -16.55
CA LEU A 45 -1.36 -0.02 -16.73
C LEU A 45 -1.98 1.17 -15.99
N LYS A 46 -3.31 1.32 -16.02
CA LYS A 46 -4.03 2.37 -15.29
C LYS A 46 -3.77 2.27 -13.79
N VAL A 47 -3.89 1.08 -13.20
CA VAL A 47 -3.60 0.87 -11.76
C VAL A 47 -2.15 1.21 -11.43
N MET A 48 -1.20 0.86 -12.31
CA MET A 48 0.20 1.24 -12.12
C MET A 48 0.39 2.76 -12.11
N MET A 49 -0.28 3.49 -13.01
CA MET A 49 -0.25 4.96 -13.04
C MET A 49 -0.88 5.56 -11.79
N GLU A 50 -2.06 5.10 -11.39
CA GLU A 50 -2.75 5.56 -10.17
C GLU A 50 -1.91 5.32 -8.92
N HIS A 51 -1.17 4.21 -8.86
CA HIS A 51 -0.23 3.91 -7.78
C HIS A 51 0.98 4.86 -7.78
N THR A 52 1.52 5.18 -8.95
CA THR A 52 2.60 6.18 -9.08
C THR A 52 2.10 7.55 -8.62
N ASP A 53 0.90 7.95 -9.03
CA ASP A 53 0.27 9.19 -8.59
C ASP A 53 0.07 9.18 -7.08
N TRP A 54 -0.47 8.10 -6.51
CA TRP A 54 -0.66 7.95 -5.07
C TRP A 54 0.66 8.05 -4.30
N LYS A 55 1.73 7.39 -4.76
CA LYS A 55 3.06 7.47 -4.15
C LYS A 55 3.71 8.85 -4.29
N SER A 56 3.44 9.57 -5.38
CA SER A 56 4.01 10.89 -5.64
C SER A 56 3.26 12.01 -4.90
N ARG A 57 2.00 11.78 -4.51
CA ARG A 57 1.29 12.66 -3.59
C ARG A 57 2.10 12.75 -2.30
N LYS A 58 2.54 13.97 -1.98
CA LYS A 58 3.18 14.26 -0.69
C LYS A 58 2.22 13.78 0.41
N SER A 59 2.74 12.98 1.35
CA SER A 59 2.00 12.66 2.57
C SER A 59 1.48 13.98 3.12
N PHE A 60 0.17 14.05 3.41
CA PHE A 60 -0.33 15.16 4.18
C PHE A 60 0.49 15.21 5.48
N PRO A 61 0.90 16.41 5.93
CA PRO A 61 1.44 16.51 7.28
C PRO A 61 0.40 15.88 8.21
N ILE A 62 0.84 14.96 9.06
CA ILE A 62 -0.02 14.44 10.12
C ILE A 62 -0.44 15.66 10.94
N GLU A 63 -1.74 15.83 11.17
CA GLU A 63 -2.20 16.90 12.02
C GLU A 63 -1.65 16.69 13.43
N ASP A 64 -0.85 17.65 13.89
CA ASP A 64 -0.35 17.64 15.26
C ASP A 64 -1.46 18.15 16.18
N PHE A 65 -1.97 17.26 17.02
CA PHE A 65 -2.89 17.62 18.08
C PHE A 65 -2.10 18.09 19.31
N ASN A 66 -2.45 19.27 19.83
CA ASN A 66 -1.90 19.76 21.10
C ASN A 66 -2.58 19.07 22.28
N VAL A 67 -2.33 17.76 22.42
CA VAL A 67 -2.92 16.87 23.43
C VAL A 67 -1.83 16.23 24.29
N ASP A 68 -2.21 15.67 25.43
CA ASP A 68 -1.27 14.92 26.27
C ASP A 68 -0.96 13.53 25.68
N SER A 69 -0.20 13.53 24.58
CA SER A 69 0.25 12.32 23.89
C SER A 69 1.16 11.44 24.76
N ARG A 70 1.79 11.99 25.81
CA ARG A 70 2.61 11.22 26.74
C ARG A 70 1.74 10.35 27.63
N ARG A 71 0.65 10.90 28.16
CA ARG A 71 -0.35 10.15 28.93
C ARG A 71 -0.92 8.99 28.11
N VAL A 72 -1.33 9.27 26.87
CA VAL A 72 -1.87 8.26 25.95
C VAL A 72 -0.85 7.14 25.65
N LYS A 73 0.41 7.50 25.36
CA LYS A 73 1.48 6.51 25.14
C LYS A 73 1.70 5.63 26.37
N LYS A 74 1.65 6.20 27.58
CA LYS A 74 1.83 5.46 28.82
C LYS A 74 0.75 4.38 28.98
N ILE A 75 -0.51 4.72 28.70
CA ILE A 75 -1.63 3.78 28.75
C ILE A 75 -1.40 2.61 27.77
N PHE A 76 -1.04 2.91 26.51
CA PHE A 76 -0.74 1.87 25.52
C PHE A 76 0.42 0.96 25.92
N TYR A 77 1.50 1.54 26.46
CA TYR A 77 2.63 0.74 26.95
C TYR A 77 2.25 -0.16 28.13
N GLN A 78 1.40 0.31 29.04
CA GLN A 78 0.90 -0.50 30.15
C GLN A 78 0.10 -1.69 29.64
N CYS A 79 -0.88 -1.47 28.77
CA CYS A 79 -1.68 -2.56 28.18
C CYS A 79 -0.81 -3.57 27.42
N GLN A 80 0.14 -3.09 26.61
CA GLN A 80 1.05 -3.95 25.87
C GLN A 80 1.96 -4.77 26.80
N ASN A 81 2.49 -4.17 27.87
CA ASN A 81 3.31 -4.87 28.86
C ASN A 81 2.51 -5.91 29.66
N GLU A 82 1.20 -5.69 29.82
CA GLU A 82 0.27 -6.65 30.42
C GLU A 82 -0.19 -7.72 29.41
N GLY A 83 0.29 -7.68 28.16
CA GLY A 83 -0.08 -8.63 27.10
C GLY A 83 -1.50 -8.45 26.59
N ARG A 84 -2.15 -7.32 26.90
CA ARG A 84 -3.50 -7.00 26.45
C ARG A 84 -3.44 -6.24 25.12
N LEU A 85 -4.29 -6.66 24.19
CA LEU A 85 -4.54 -5.96 22.92
C LEU A 85 -5.81 -5.11 22.97
N GLU A 86 -6.49 -5.10 24.11
CA GLU A 86 -7.74 -4.38 24.34
C GLU A 86 -7.56 -3.38 25.49
N LEU A 87 -8.19 -2.21 25.32
CA LEU A 87 -8.30 -1.17 26.35
C LEU A 87 -9.57 -1.42 27.16
N GLY A 88 -9.45 -1.43 28.48
CA GLY A 88 -10.58 -1.40 29.40
C GLY A 88 -11.27 -0.03 29.40
N GLU A 89 -12.47 0.04 29.97
CA GLU A 89 -13.29 1.25 30.00
C GLU A 89 -12.58 2.46 30.60
N MET A 90 -11.86 2.28 31.71
CA MET A 90 -11.13 3.37 32.35
C MET A 90 -10.02 3.92 31.45
N GLU A 91 -9.25 3.03 30.83
CA GLU A 91 -8.13 3.39 29.95
C GLU A 91 -8.63 4.09 28.68
N ALA A 92 -9.74 3.60 28.11
CA ALA A 92 -10.39 4.24 26.98
C ALA A 92 -10.88 5.65 27.34
N ARG A 93 -11.55 5.81 28.50
CA ARG A 93 -12.02 7.12 28.97
C ARG A 93 -10.86 8.09 29.20
N GLU A 94 -9.76 7.63 29.79
CA GLU A 94 -8.57 8.47 29.99
C GLU A 94 -7.96 8.96 28.67
N ILE A 95 -7.98 8.12 27.63
CA ILE A 95 -7.54 8.53 26.29
C ILE A 95 -8.51 9.57 25.72
N LEU A 96 -9.82 9.35 25.81
CA LEU A 96 -10.83 10.30 25.32
C LEU A 96 -10.69 11.67 26.00
N GLU A 97 -10.52 11.69 27.32
CA GLU A 97 -10.25 12.92 28.09
C GLU A 97 -8.99 13.64 27.61
N ALA A 98 -7.92 12.90 27.26
CA ALA A 98 -6.68 13.50 26.76
C ALA A 98 -6.86 14.20 25.38
N TYR A 99 -7.91 13.84 24.64
CA TYR A 99 -8.31 14.46 23.37
C TYR A 99 -9.50 15.42 23.51
N ASP A 100 -9.87 15.80 24.74
CA ASP A 100 -11.03 16.65 25.05
C ASP A 100 -12.38 16.11 24.52
N ILE A 101 -12.47 14.78 24.34
CA ILE A 101 -13.70 14.08 23.94
C ILE A 101 -14.43 13.68 25.22
N ARG A 102 -15.69 14.12 25.35
CA ARG A 102 -16.57 13.84 26.50
C ARG A 102 -17.57 12.73 26.20
#